data_AF-A0A9D9THQ0-F1
#
_entry.id   AF-A0A9D9THQ0-F1
#
_cell.length_a   1.000
_cell.length_b   1.000
_cell.length_c   1.000
_cell.angle_alpha   90.00
_cell.angle_beta   90.00
_cell.angle_gamma   90.00
#
_symmetry.space_group_name_H-M   'P 1'
#
loop_
_entity.id
_entity.type
_entity.pdbx_description
1 polymer ?
#
loop_
_entity_poly.entity_id
_entity_poly.type
_entity_poly.pdbx_seq_one_letter_code
_entity_poly.pdbx_strand_id
1 'polypeptide(L)'
;VYMLYFVFTKTDLSKWMVFAISCIIGGGLANLYDRLKFGSVTDFLHINFVVFDLQTGVFNVADMSIMLGMFIFLFNGFFNEESKA
;
A
#
# COMPACT_ATOMS: atom_id res chain seq x y z
N VAL A 1 13.04 2.59 -0.20
CA VAL A 1 14.10 3.49 0.32
C VAL A 1 13.70 4.96 0.21
N TYR A 2 13.35 5.48 -0.97
CA TYR A 2 12.90 6.87 -1.12
C TYR A 2 11.70 7.25 -0.23
N MET A 3 10.65 6.42 -0.19
CA MET A 3 9.48 6.67 0.67
C MET A 3 9.80 6.68 2.17
N LEU A 4 10.75 5.85 2.62
CA LEU A 4 11.26 5.87 4.00
C LEU A 4 11.97 7.20 4.28
N TYR A 5 12.90 7.59 3.42
CA TYR A 5 13.60 8.87 3.52
C TYR A 5 12.61 10.04 3.55
N PHE A 6 11.60 10.03 2.69
CA PHE A 6 10.58 11.07 2.61
C PHE A 6 9.79 11.24 3.92
N VAL A 7 9.37 10.13 4.55
CA VAL A 7 8.67 10.16 5.85
C VAL A 7 9.54 10.71 6.97
N PHE A 8 10.83 10.39 6.98
CA PHE A 8 11.73 10.85 8.04
C PHE A 8 12.26 12.26 7.85
N THR A 9 12.23 12.79 6.62
CA THR A 9 12.78 14.12 6.31
C THR A 9 11.73 15.21 6.21
N LYS A 10 10.48 14.87 5.91
CA LYS A 10 9.37 15.83 5.84
C LYS A 10 8.65 15.89 7.18
N THR A 11 8.69 17.05 7.83
CA THR A 11 8.02 17.30 9.11
C THR A 11 6.57 17.76 8.98
N ASP A 12 6.13 18.13 7.77
CA ASP A 12 4.80 18.67 7.49
C ASP A 12 3.89 17.66 6.76
N LEU A 13 4.01 16.38 7.11
CA LEU A 13 3.15 15.33 6.55
C LEU A 13 1.86 15.23 7.36
N SER A 14 0.72 15.20 6.65
CA SER A 14 -0.55 14.89 7.28
C SER A 14 -0.52 13.49 7.89
N LYS A 15 -1.27 13.27 8.98
CA LYS A 15 -1.39 11.94 9.61
C LYS A 15 -1.80 10.86 8.61
N TRP A 16 -2.69 11.21 7.67
CA TRP A 16 -3.12 10.32 6.59
C TRP A 16 -2.00 9.95 5.64
N MET A 17 -1.12 10.89 5.29
CA MET A 17 0.01 10.63 4.42
C MET A 17 1.07 9.75 5.12
N VAL A 18 1.32 9.98 6.41
CA VAL A 18 2.20 9.10 7.20
C VAL A 18 1.63 7.69 7.28
N PHE A 19 0.32 7.55 7.53
CA PHE A 19 -0.35 6.25 7.55
C PHE A 19 -0.25 5.55 6.20
N ALA A 20 -0.56 6.26 5.10
CA ALA A 20 -0.48 5.75 3.74
C ALA A 20 0.91 5.21 3.40
N ILE A 21 1.95 6.00 3.66
CA ILE A 21 3.33 5.60 3.38
C ILE A 21 3.76 4.44 4.29
N SER A 22 3.32 4.41 5.55
CA SER A 22 3.60 3.29 6.47
C SER A 22 2.98 1.98 5.96
N CYS A 23 1.76 2.01 5.42
CA CYS A 23 1.13 0.85 4.80
C CYS A 23 1.92 0.35 3.57
N ILE A 24 2.31 1.26 2.67
CA ILE A 24 3.10 0.91 1.47
C ILE A 24 4.44 0.27 1.86
N ILE A 25 5.17 0.88 2.80
CA ILE A 25 6.45 0.36 3.26
C ILE A 25 6.27 -0.96 3.99
N GLY A 26 5.29 -1.06 4.91
CA GLY A 26 5.02 -2.24 5.70
C GLY A 26 4.69 -3.46 4.84
N GLY A 27 3.77 -3.30 3.88
CA GLY A 27 3.45 -4.37 2.94
C GLY A 27 4.64 -4.74 2.04
N GLY A 28 5.39 -3.74 1.54
CA GLY A 28 6.60 -4.00 0.76
C GLY A 28 7.66 -4.79 1.56
N LEU A 29 7.85 -4.47 2.83
CA LEU A 29 8.77 -5.16 3.73
C LEU A 29 8.30 -6.58 4.06
N ALA A 30 7.00 -6.82 4.25
CA ALA A 30 6.47 -8.16 4.48
C ALA A 30 6.71 -9.07 3.27
N ASN A 31 6.38 -8.60 2.06
CA ASN A 31 6.64 -9.31 0.81
C ASN A 31 8.15 -9.51 0.53
N LEU A 32 9.01 -8.60 1.01
CA LEU A 32 10.46 -8.77 0.92
C LEU A 32 10.96 -9.83 1.92
N TYR A 33 10.44 -9.82 3.16
CA TYR A 33 10.77 -10.81 4.17
C TYR A 33 10.45 -12.23 3.69
N ASP A 34 9.28 -12.43 3.08
CA ASP A 34 8.91 -13.72 2.52
C ASP A 34 9.90 -14.19 1.46
N ARG A 35 10.31 -13.31 0.54
CA ARG A 35 11.32 -13.63 -0.47
C ARG A 35 12.67 -13.99 0.13
N LEU A 36 13.09 -13.29 1.18
CA LEU A 36 14.37 -13.57 1.86
C LEU A 36 14.34 -14.91 2.61
N LYS A 37 13.20 -15.29 3.18
CA LYS A 37 13.07 -16.48 4.01
C LYS A 37 12.69 -17.74 3.22
N PHE A 38 11.77 -17.60 2.27
CA PHE A 38 11.14 -18.72 1.55
C PHE A 38 11.53 -18.74 0.06
N GLY A 39 12.19 -17.71 -0.46
CA GLY A 39 12.56 -17.61 -1.88
C GLY A 39 11.43 -17.14 -2.79
N SER A 40 10.22 -16.99 -2.26
CA SER A 40 9.03 -16.53 -2.97
C SER A 40 8.06 -15.81 -2.02
N VAL A 41 7.00 -15.22 -2.57
CA VAL A 41 5.89 -14.66 -1.79
C VAL A 41 4.77 -15.69 -1.73
N THR A 42 4.12 -15.82 -0.57
CA THR A 42 2.99 -16.73 -0.40
C THR A 42 1.69 -15.97 -0.59
N ASP A 43 1.01 -16.21 -1.72
CA ASP A 43 -0.32 -15.67 -1.99
C ASP A 43 -1.39 -16.70 -1.60
N PHE A 44 -2.40 -16.26 -0.83
CA PHE A 44 -3.37 -17.17 -0.21
C PHE A 44 -4.82 -16.69 -0.30
N LEU A 45 -5.06 -15.44 -0.74
CA LEU A 45 -6.40 -14.90 -0.94
C LEU A 45 -6.76 -14.95 -2.40
N HIS A 46 -7.97 -15.43 -2.70
CA HIS A 46 -8.59 -15.42 -4.01
C HIS A 46 -10.09 -15.21 -3.81
N ILE A 47 -10.63 -14.11 -4.34
CA ILE A 47 -12.02 -13.73 -4.16
C ILE A 47 -12.73 -13.86 -5.51
N ASN A 48 -13.81 -14.64 -5.53
CA ASN A 48 -14.68 -14.78 -6.69
C ASN A 48 -16.00 -14.04 -6.46
N PHE A 49 -16.27 -13.04 -7.29
CA PHE A 49 -17.52 -12.30 -7.33
C PHE A 49 -18.48 -12.95 -8.33
N VAL A 50 -19.16 -14.01 -7.87
CA VAL A 50 -20.09 -14.83 -8.66
C VAL A 50 -21.18 -14.01 -9.36
N VAL A 51 -21.63 -12.91 -8.76
CA VAL A 51 -22.70 -12.06 -9.30
C VAL A 51 -22.28 -11.31 -10.57
N PHE A 52 -20.99 -11.01 -10.72
CA PHE A 52 -20.45 -10.21 -11.83
C PHE A 52 -19.54 -11.01 -12.76
N ASP A 53 -19.45 -12.33 -12.55
CA ASP A 53 -18.49 -13.24 -13.22
C ASP A 53 -17.05 -12.70 -13.20
N LEU A 54 -16.69 -12.05 -12.09
CA LEU A 54 -15.40 -11.40 -11.91
C LEU A 54 -14.63 -12.11 -10.79
N GLN A 55 -13.37 -12.44 -11.05
CA GLN A 55 -12.47 -13.00 -10.05
C GLN A 55 -11.29 -12.06 -9.84
N THR A 56 -10.80 -11.98 -8.60
CA THR A 56 -9.55 -11.29 -8.32
C THR A 56 -8.37 -12.17 -8.76
N GLY A 57 -7.19 -11.58 -8.91
CA GLY A 57 -5.95 -12.36 -8.86
C GLY A 57 -5.78 -13.05 -7.50
N VAL A 58 -4.80 -13.94 -7.38
CA VAL A 58 -4.36 -14.42 -6.07
C VAL A 58 -3.46 -13.35 -5.45
N PHE A 59 -3.70 -12.99 -4.19
CA PHE A 59 -2.95 -11.94 -3.48
C PHE A 59 -2.80 -12.28 -2.00
N ASN A 60 -2.08 -11.43 -1.27
CA ASN A 60 -1.89 -11.58 0.17
C ASN A 60 -2.22 -10.29 0.94
N VAL A 61 -2.09 -10.34 2.27
CA VAL A 61 -2.37 -9.20 3.16
C VAL A 61 -1.38 -8.04 2.95
N ALA A 62 -0.15 -8.32 2.55
CA ALA A 62 0.83 -7.29 2.23
C ALA A 62 0.41 -6.49 0.99
N ASP A 63 -0.12 -7.15 -0.04
CA ASP A 63 -0.64 -6.50 -1.24
C ASP A 63 -1.86 -5.63 -0.92
N MET A 64 -2.77 -6.11 -0.07
CA MET A 64 -3.91 -5.29 0.41
C MET A 64 -3.44 -4.05 1.16
N SER A 65 -2.39 -4.18 1.99
CA SER A 65 -1.81 -3.05 2.74
C SER A 65 -1.22 -2.01 1.78
N ILE A 66 -0.47 -2.45 0.76
CA ILE A 66 0.08 -1.58 -0.28
C ILE A 66 -1.05 -0.89 -1.04
N MET A 67 -2.09 -1.63 -1.44
CA MET A 67 -3.22 -1.07 -2.20
C MET A 67 -3.96 0.00 -1.41
N LEU A 68 -4.24 -0.25 -0.12
CA LEU A 68 -4.87 0.73 0.77
C LEU A 68 -3.99 1.98 0.94
N GLY A 69 -2.69 1.78 1.18
CA GLY A 69 -1.75 2.89 1.33
C GLY A 69 -1.66 3.74 0.05
N MET A 70 -1.61 3.11 -1.12
CA MET A 70 -1.62 3.80 -2.41
C MET A 70 -2.91 4.58 -2.65
N PHE A 71 -4.06 4.00 -2.31
CA PHE A 71 -5.35 4.67 -2.42
C PHE A 71 -5.38 5.95 -1.59
N ILE A 72 -4.98 5.88 -0.32
CA ILE A 72 -4.93 7.05 0.58
C ILE A 72 -3.89 8.07 0.09
N PHE A 73 -2.72 7.62 -0.37
CA PHE A 73 -1.66 8.49 -0.87
C PHE A 73 -2.12 9.32 -2.07
N LEU A 74 -2.73 8.66 -3.07
CA LEU A 74 -3.25 9.34 -4.26
C LEU A 74 -4.41 10.26 -3.91
N PHE A 75 -5.36 9.80 -3.11
CA PHE A 75 -6.50 10.61 -2.68
C PHE A 75 -6.03 11.86 -1.91
N ASN A 76 -5.06 11.72 -1.01
CA ASN A 76 -4.51 12.88 -0.31
C ASN A 76 -3.80 13.87 -1.25
N GLY A 77 -3.10 13.37 -2.27
CA GLY A 77 -2.44 14.20 -3.29
C GLY A 77 -3.43 15.04 -4.10
N PHE A 78 -4.51 14.44 -4.60
CA PHE A 78 -5.51 15.14 -5.42
C PHE A 78 -6.34 16.15 -4.62
N PHE A 79 -6.76 15.81 -3.39
CA PHE A 79 -7.66 16.68 -2.61
C PHE A 79 -6.94 17.79 -1.83
N ASN A 80 -5.65 17.64 -1.50
CA ASN A 80 -4.90 18.72 -0.85
C ASN A 80 -4.36 19.78 -1.82
N GLU A 81 -4.31 19.50 -3.12
CA GLU A 81 -3.98 20.53 -4.13
C GLU A 81 -5.12 21.54 -4.29
N GLU A 82 -6.38 21.11 -4.27
CA GLU A 82 -7.55 22.02 -4.38
C GLU A 82 -7.67 22.98 -3.19
N SER A 83 -7.22 22.59 -2.00
CA SER A 83 -7.27 23.46 -0.82
C SER A 83 -6.23 24.59 -0.83
N LYS A 84 -5.27 24.57 -1.75
CA LYS A 84 -4.22 25.61 -1.88
C LYS A 84 -4.35 26.43 -3.17
N ALA A 85 -5.37 26.20 -3.99
CA ALA A 85 -5.67 26.96 -5.21
C ALA A 85 -6.61 28.15 -4.93
#